data_AF-A0A6J8BCT5-F1
#
_entry.id   AF-A0A6J8BCT5-F1
#
_cell.length_a   1.000
_cell.length_b   1.000
_cell.length_c   1.000
_cell.angle_alpha   90.00
_cell.angle_beta   90.00
_cell.angle_gamma   90.00
#
_symmetry.space_group_name_H-M   'P 1'
#
loop_
_entity.id
_entity.type
_entity.pdbx_description
1 polymer ?
#
loop_
_entity_poly.entity_id
_entity_poly.type
_entity_poly.pdbx_seq_one_letter_code
_entity_poly.pdbx_strand_id
1 'polypeptide(L)'
;MMMMMMMMMMMMMMMMMMMMMIEEEEKEEEEEEEEEEEEEEEEEELMHIHTTEERVKLLFLQLLWLKQESLKRSSNLAARGDIYMGFLSGDALLKVEVFKLWNRLKCDNTSINCKKVHTWAIRRKSSWDNRVLQLVRKYNFIEDVEDEINSSNLWDFIQTFEKESWYQELWNDNNNVNGNKLRFYRLFKTCICTDPYVKLVNNRCHRRFLSLFRAGSLQLKVETGRYA
;
A
#
# COMPACT_ATOMS: atom_id res chain seq x y z
N MET A 1 78.75 21.35 -37.15
CA MET A 1 78.39 21.82 -35.80
C MET A 1 77.04 22.54 -35.77
N MET A 2 76.77 23.56 -36.61
CA MET A 2 75.46 24.23 -36.66
C MET A 2 74.27 23.31 -37.01
N MET A 3 74.44 22.34 -37.91
CA MET A 3 73.36 21.38 -38.23
C MET A 3 72.96 20.50 -37.04
N MET A 4 73.91 20.11 -36.17
CA MET A 4 73.59 19.34 -34.97
C MET A 4 72.82 20.17 -33.93
N MET A 5 73.13 21.47 -33.80
CA MET A 5 72.38 22.37 -32.92
C MET A 5 70.94 22.59 -33.41
N MET A 6 70.73 22.72 -34.73
CA MET A 6 69.36 22.83 -35.29
C MET A 6 68.55 21.55 -35.09
N MET A 7 69.15 20.37 -35.26
CA MET A 7 68.46 19.10 -34.99
C MET A 7 68.08 18.96 -33.51
N MET A 8 68.96 19.33 -32.58
CA MET A 8 68.64 19.32 -31.15
C MET A 8 67.51 20.29 -30.79
N MET A 9 67.51 21.50 -31.34
CA MET A 9 66.41 22.46 -31.11
C MET A 9 65.07 21.96 -31.67
N MET A 10 65.05 21.34 -32.86
CA MET A 10 63.83 20.76 -33.41
C MET A 10 63.30 19.59 -32.56
N MET A 11 64.19 18.73 -32.06
CA MET A 11 63.79 17.64 -31.16
C MET A 11 63.21 18.16 -29.84
N MET A 12 63.81 19.21 -29.25
CA MET A 12 63.27 19.83 -28.04
C MET A 12 61.90 20.48 -28.28
N MET A 13 61.71 21.18 -29.40
CA MET A 13 60.40 21.76 -29.73
C MET A 13 59.33 20.68 -29.97
N MET A 14 59.67 19.58 -30.66
CA MET A 14 58.75 18.47 -30.84
C MET A 14 58.39 17.79 -29.53
N MET A 15 59.35 17.60 -28.61
CA MET A 15 59.07 17.05 -27.28
C MET A 15 58.17 17.99 -26.45
N MET A 16 58.40 19.31 -26.50
CA MET A 16 57.53 20.27 -25.80
C MET A 16 56.12 20.30 -26.37
N MET A 17 55.96 20.26 -27.71
CA MET A 17 54.63 20.19 -28.32
C MET A 17 53.91 18.89 -27.96
N MET A 18 54.63 17.76 -27.95
CA MET A 18 54.05 16.48 -27.57
C MET A 18 53.65 16.45 -26.09
N MET A 19 54.45 17.04 -25.19
CA MET A 19 54.09 17.18 -23.78
C MET A 19 52.85 18.07 -23.58
N MET A 20 52.77 19.22 -24.26
CA MET A 20 51.59 20.09 -24.16
C MET A 20 50.33 19.43 -24.69
N MET A 21 50.42 18.62 -25.76
CA MET A 21 49.27 17.86 -26.26
C MET A 21 48.80 16.79 -25.27
N ILE A 22 49.73 16.13 -24.57
CA ILE A 22 49.39 15.14 -23.53
C ILE A 22 48.74 15.84 -22.33
N GLU A 23 49.26 16.98 -21.89
CA GLU A 23 48.67 17.75 -20.78
C GLU A 23 47.26 18.28 -21.11
N GLU A 24 47.00 18.65 -22.37
CA GLU A 24 45.67 19.09 -22.83
C GLU A 24 44.67 17.93 -22.90
N GLU A 25 45.10 16.76 -23.39
CA GLU A 25 44.29 15.53 -23.44
C GLU A 25 43.97 14.99 -22.03
N GLU A 26 44.96 14.94 -21.12
CA GLU A 26 44.73 14.55 -19.72
C GLU A 26 43.76 15.51 -19.01
N LYS A 27 43.80 16.81 -19.33
CA LYS A 27 42.90 17.80 -18.75
C LYS A 27 41.47 17.68 -19.30
N GLU A 28 41.30 17.36 -20.57
CA GLU A 28 39.98 17.09 -21.16
C GLU A 28 39.36 15.82 -20.55
N GLU A 29 40.15 14.76 -20.33
CA GLU A 29 39.68 13.54 -19.65
C GLU A 29 39.26 13.82 -18.19
N GLU A 30 40.03 14.62 -17.43
CA GLU A 30 39.65 15.03 -16.07
C GLU A 30 38.35 15.84 -16.02
N GLU A 31 38.13 16.76 -16.99
CA GLU A 31 36.89 17.54 -17.07
C GLU A 31 35.67 16.67 -17.42
N GLU A 32 35.83 15.67 -18.31
CA GLU A 32 34.76 14.70 -18.61
C GLU A 32 34.42 13.81 -17.41
N GLU A 33 35.41 13.36 -16.64
CA GLU A 33 35.18 12.57 -15.41
C GLU A 33 34.43 13.40 -14.34
N GLU A 34 34.78 14.68 -14.15
CA GLU A 34 34.07 15.57 -13.20
C GLU A 34 32.61 15.81 -13.63
N GLU A 35 32.32 16.00 -14.93
CA GLU A 35 30.95 16.14 -15.43
C GLU A 35 30.11 14.86 -15.23
N GLU A 36 30.70 13.68 -15.45
CA GLU A 36 30.02 12.39 -15.19
C GLU A 36 29.72 12.19 -13.70
N GLU A 37 30.64 12.55 -12.80
CA GLU A 37 30.42 12.47 -11.33
C GLU A 37 29.31 13.42 -10.87
N GLU A 38 29.24 14.65 -11.40
CA GLU A 38 28.16 15.61 -11.07
C GLU A 38 26.78 15.11 -11.56
N GLU A 39 26.70 14.54 -12.75
CA GLU A 39 25.44 13.96 -13.27
C GLU A 39 24.97 12.76 -12.42
N GLU A 40 25.88 11.89 -11.98
CA GLU A 40 25.55 10.77 -11.09
C GLU A 40 25.03 11.25 -9.72
N GLU A 41 25.66 12.28 -9.12
CA GLU A 41 25.19 12.86 -7.84
C GLU A 41 23.79 13.48 -7.98
N GLU A 42 23.52 14.22 -9.06
CA GLU A 42 22.20 14.80 -9.32
C GLU A 42 21.12 13.71 -9.51
N GLU A 43 21.44 12.64 -10.25
CA GLU A 43 20.53 11.50 -10.43
C GLU A 43 20.24 10.78 -9.10
N GLU A 44 21.26 10.57 -8.25
CA GLU A 44 21.10 9.98 -6.93
C GLU A 44 20.23 10.84 -6.02
N GLU A 45 20.44 12.17 -6.01
CA GLU A 45 19.65 13.10 -5.20
C GLU A 45 18.19 13.14 -5.66
N LEU A 46 17.92 13.15 -6.97
CA LEU A 46 16.58 13.10 -7.52
C LEU A 46 15.86 11.79 -7.18
N MET A 47 16.57 10.66 -7.22
CA MET A 47 16.07 9.36 -6.79
C MET A 47 15.72 9.39 -5.29
N HIS A 48 16.54 10.06 -4.48
CA HIS A 48 16.33 10.16 -3.05
C HIS A 48 15.12 11.05 -2.70
N ILE A 49 14.87 12.14 -3.45
CA ILE A 49 13.74 13.04 -3.23
C ILE A 49 12.42 12.35 -3.60
N HIS A 50 12.31 11.76 -4.79
CA HIS A 50 11.08 11.09 -5.24
C HIS A 50 10.71 9.89 -4.36
N THR A 51 11.71 9.20 -3.82
CA THR A 51 11.46 8.10 -2.88
C THR A 51 10.91 8.58 -1.54
N THR A 52 11.18 9.80 -1.07
CA THR A 52 10.70 10.23 0.27
C THR A 52 9.19 10.45 0.33
N GLU A 53 8.58 11.14 -0.64
CA GLU A 53 7.14 11.47 -0.56
C GLU A 53 6.26 10.23 -0.77
N GLU A 54 6.64 9.37 -1.73
CA GLU A 54 5.98 8.08 -1.94
C GLU A 54 6.23 7.10 -0.79
N ARG A 55 7.43 7.08 -0.20
CA ARG A 55 7.70 6.32 1.04
C ARG A 55 6.87 6.82 2.20
N VAL A 56 6.66 8.13 2.35
CA VAL A 56 5.82 8.67 3.44
C VAL A 56 4.35 8.25 3.24
N LYS A 57 3.82 8.30 2.00
CA LYS A 57 2.47 7.80 1.69
C LYS A 57 2.36 6.29 1.92
N LEU A 58 3.36 5.51 1.50
CA LEU A 58 3.42 4.07 1.72
C LEU A 58 3.56 3.69 3.20
N LEU A 59 4.40 4.40 3.96
CA LEU A 59 4.59 4.22 5.40
C LEU A 59 3.33 4.61 6.17
N PHE A 60 2.65 5.68 5.75
CA PHE A 60 1.38 6.09 6.36
C PHE A 60 0.28 5.06 6.12
N LEU A 61 0.17 4.53 4.89
CA LEU A 61 -0.76 3.44 4.56
C LEU A 61 -0.39 2.13 5.28
N GLN A 62 0.91 1.80 5.40
CA GLN A 62 1.38 0.64 6.18
C GLN A 62 1.06 0.77 7.67
N LEU A 63 1.25 1.94 8.27
CA LEU A 63 0.96 2.22 9.68
C LEU A 63 -0.54 2.17 9.96
N LEU A 64 -1.37 2.69 9.05
CA LEU A 64 -2.83 2.57 9.12
C LEU A 64 -3.28 1.11 9.03
N TRP A 65 -2.67 0.34 8.13
CA TRP A 65 -2.99 -1.07 7.94
C TRP A 65 -2.59 -1.94 9.15
N LEU A 66 -1.37 -1.79 9.66
CA LEU A 66 -0.88 -2.52 10.85
C LEU A 66 -1.72 -2.24 12.11
N LYS A 67 -2.32 -1.04 12.21
CA LYS A 67 -3.18 -0.67 13.34
C LYS A 67 -4.55 -1.34 13.30
N GLN A 68 -4.99 -1.84 12.14
CA GLN A 68 -6.38 -2.30 11.93
C GLN A 68 -6.55 -3.81 12.08
N GLU A 69 -5.49 -4.61 11.86
CA GLU A 69 -5.52 -6.08 11.97
C GLU A 69 -5.81 -6.60 13.40
N SER A 70 -5.70 -5.75 14.43
CA SER A 70 -5.83 -6.13 15.84
C SER A 70 -7.27 -6.28 16.38
N LEU A 71 -8.30 -6.19 15.53
CA LEU A 71 -9.71 -6.09 15.96
C LEU A 71 -10.58 -7.26 15.45
N LYS A 72 -10.21 -8.50 15.77
CA LYS A 72 -11.06 -9.69 15.60
C LYS A 72 -11.77 -10.05 16.92
N ARG A 73 -12.90 -9.41 17.23
CA ARG A 73 -13.81 -9.81 18.32
C ARG A 73 -15.24 -9.92 17.79
N SER A 74 -16.05 -10.84 18.32
CA SER A 74 -17.44 -11.08 17.87
C SER A 74 -18.35 -9.84 17.95
N SER A 75 -18.09 -8.94 18.90
CA SER A 75 -18.75 -7.62 18.98
C SER A 75 -18.52 -6.75 17.73
N ASN A 76 -17.40 -6.98 17.03
CA ASN A 76 -17.02 -6.20 15.85
C ASN A 76 -17.83 -6.62 14.63
N LEU A 77 -18.32 -7.87 14.57
CA LEU A 77 -19.14 -8.33 13.45
C LEU A 77 -20.54 -7.71 13.46
N ALA A 78 -21.20 -7.67 14.63
CA ALA A 78 -22.46 -6.94 14.80
C ALA A 78 -22.26 -5.43 14.59
N ALA A 79 -21.20 -4.84 15.16
CA ALA A 79 -20.88 -3.44 14.94
C ALA A 79 -20.63 -3.11 13.46
N ARG A 80 -19.93 -3.98 12.72
CA ARG A 80 -19.75 -3.85 11.26
C ARG A 80 -21.09 -3.84 10.53
N GLY A 81 -22.01 -4.73 10.91
CA GLY A 81 -23.34 -4.79 10.30
C GLY A 81 -24.21 -3.56 10.61
N ASP A 82 -24.05 -2.96 11.79
CA ASP A 82 -24.85 -1.81 12.25
C ASP A 82 -24.30 -0.44 11.84
N ILE A 83 -23.01 -0.33 11.59
CA ILE A 83 -22.34 0.94 11.26
C ILE A 83 -22.22 1.13 9.74
N TYR A 84 -22.59 0.13 8.94
CA TYR A 84 -22.47 0.20 7.48
C TYR A 84 -23.46 1.21 6.89
N MET A 85 -23.04 2.48 6.81
CA MET A 85 -23.79 3.63 6.30
C MET A 85 -23.87 3.64 4.77
N GLY A 86 -23.73 2.49 4.11
CA GLY A 86 -23.46 2.41 2.67
C GLY A 86 -22.02 2.78 2.30
N PHE A 87 -21.18 3.16 3.27
CA PHE A 87 -19.76 3.38 3.09
C PHE A 87 -18.97 2.10 3.37
N LEU A 88 -17.88 1.93 2.63
CA LEU A 88 -16.89 0.90 2.89
C LEU A 88 -16.36 1.02 4.33
N SER A 89 -15.99 -0.12 4.91
CA SER A 89 -15.21 -0.09 6.15
C SER A 89 -13.93 0.75 5.93
N GLY A 90 -13.36 1.33 6.99
CA GLY A 90 -12.09 2.05 6.85
C GLY A 90 -10.99 1.17 6.22
N ASP A 91 -11.04 -0.14 6.48
CA ASP A 91 -10.13 -1.13 5.88
C ASP A 91 -10.38 -1.25 4.37
N ALA A 92 -11.63 -1.32 3.95
CA ALA A 92 -11.97 -1.36 2.53
C ALA A 92 -11.66 -0.05 1.79
N LEU A 93 -11.82 1.12 2.42
CA LEU A 93 -11.36 2.39 1.87
C LEU A 93 -9.85 2.40 1.64
N LEU A 94 -9.08 1.94 2.63
CA LEU A 94 -7.63 1.81 2.49
C LEU A 94 -7.26 0.86 1.35
N LYS A 95 -7.95 -0.27 1.21
CA LYS A 95 -7.72 -1.20 0.09
C LYS A 95 -8.01 -0.56 -1.26
N VAL A 96 -9.11 0.19 -1.39
CA VAL A 96 -9.42 0.93 -2.62
C VAL A 96 -8.26 1.85 -2.99
N GLU A 97 -7.77 2.63 -2.03
CA GLU A 97 -6.68 3.57 -2.28
C GLU A 97 -5.34 2.88 -2.56
N VAL A 98 -5.06 1.76 -1.88
CA VAL A 98 -3.89 0.91 -2.16
C VAL A 98 -3.93 0.37 -3.58
N PHE A 99 -5.07 -0.16 -4.04
CA PHE A 99 -5.21 -0.67 -5.41
C PHE A 99 -5.13 0.45 -6.45
N LYS A 100 -5.71 1.63 -6.19
CA LYS A 100 -5.56 2.79 -7.08
C LYS A 100 -4.11 3.26 -7.18
N LEU A 101 -3.38 3.28 -6.07
CA LEU A 101 -1.95 3.60 -6.07
C LEU A 101 -1.15 2.55 -6.85
N TRP A 102 -1.43 1.28 -6.61
CA TRP A 102 -0.77 0.17 -7.32
C TRP A 102 -1.00 0.23 -8.82
N ASN A 103 -2.24 0.48 -9.27
CA ASN A 103 -2.55 0.71 -10.67
C ASN A 103 -1.79 1.90 -11.25
N ARG A 104 -1.70 3.01 -10.52
CA ARG A 104 -0.91 4.17 -10.97
C ARG A 104 0.55 3.79 -11.16
N LEU A 105 1.19 3.19 -10.16
CA LEU A 105 2.60 2.76 -10.25
C LEU A 105 2.86 1.77 -11.39
N LYS A 106 1.86 0.97 -11.77
CA LYS A 106 1.97 -0.02 -12.83
C LYS A 106 1.75 0.57 -14.23
N CYS A 107 0.72 1.41 -14.39
CA CYS A 107 0.31 1.98 -15.68
C CYS A 107 1.06 3.26 -16.04
N ASP A 108 1.68 3.94 -15.05
CA ASP A 108 2.39 5.18 -15.28
C ASP A 108 3.73 4.91 -16.00
N ASN A 109 3.74 5.15 -17.31
CA ASN A 109 4.93 5.09 -18.13
C ASN A 109 5.78 6.37 -18.04
N THR A 110 5.35 7.41 -17.31
CA THR A 110 6.03 8.70 -17.32
C THR A 110 7.32 8.72 -16.50
N SER A 111 7.42 7.90 -15.45
CA SER A 111 8.66 7.75 -14.68
C SER A 111 9.26 6.35 -14.85
N ILE A 112 10.30 6.28 -15.67
CA ILE A 112 11.10 5.06 -15.89
C ILE A 112 11.55 4.47 -14.53
N ASN A 113 11.87 5.34 -13.58
CA ASN A 113 12.33 4.95 -12.24
C ASN A 113 11.24 4.26 -11.40
N CYS A 114 9.99 4.77 -11.36
CA CYS A 114 8.92 4.08 -10.61
C CYS A 114 8.63 2.71 -11.23
N LYS A 115 8.66 2.58 -12.56
CA LYS A 115 8.48 1.29 -13.24
C LYS A 115 9.60 0.30 -12.93
N LYS A 116 10.87 0.74 -12.94
CA LYS A 116 12.03 -0.08 -12.53
C LYS A 116 11.89 -0.53 -11.06
N VAL A 117 11.58 0.38 -10.15
CA VAL A 117 11.40 0.10 -8.71
C VAL A 117 10.24 -0.87 -8.49
N HIS A 118 9.10 -0.65 -9.13
CA HIS A 118 7.92 -1.52 -9.05
C HIS A 118 8.23 -2.93 -9.56
N THR A 119 8.87 -3.05 -10.73
CA THR A 119 9.27 -4.33 -11.32
C THR A 119 10.26 -5.08 -10.43
N TRP A 120 11.22 -4.36 -9.83
CA TRP A 120 12.15 -4.92 -8.86
C TRP A 120 11.44 -5.38 -7.58
N ALA A 121 10.51 -4.58 -7.05
CA ALA A 121 9.81 -4.86 -5.81
C ALA A 121 8.90 -6.08 -5.94
N ILE A 122 8.21 -6.28 -7.07
CA ILE A 122 7.39 -7.47 -7.35
C ILE A 122 8.19 -8.78 -7.21
N ARG A 123 9.48 -8.78 -7.53
CA ARG A 123 10.34 -9.98 -7.44
C ARG A 123 10.64 -10.39 -5.99
N ARG A 124 10.45 -9.50 -5.01
CA ARG A 124 10.77 -9.76 -3.59
C ARG A 124 9.55 -10.23 -2.81
N LYS A 125 9.55 -11.47 -2.31
CA LYS A 125 8.41 -12.10 -1.60
C LYS A 125 7.82 -11.27 -0.44
N SER A 126 8.64 -10.46 0.23
CA SER A 126 8.24 -9.65 1.39
C SER A 126 7.94 -8.18 1.07
N SER A 127 7.94 -7.79 -0.21
CA SER A 127 7.67 -6.41 -0.64
C SER A 127 6.21 -6.00 -0.42
N TRP A 128 5.99 -4.69 -0.43
CA TRP A 128 4.63 -4.13 -0.45
C TRP A 128 3.85 -4.61 -1.66
N ASP A 129 4.45 -4.62 -2.86
CA ASP A 129 3.80 -5.09 -4.09
C ASP A 129 3.36 -6.54 -4.01
N ASN A 130 4.17 -7.44 -3.40
CA ASN A 130 3.74 -8.83 -3.21
C ASN A 130 2.57 -8.94 -2.23
N ARG A 131 2.49 -8.08 -1.21
CA ARG A 131 1.33 -8.05 -0.31
C ARG A 131 0.09 -7.50 -1.02
N VAL A 132 0.24 -6.46 -1.84
CA VAL A 132 -0.85 -5.96 -2.67
C VAL A 132 -1.31 -7.06 -3.63
N LEU A 133 -0.39 -7.73 -4.34
CA LEU A 133 -0.70 -8.83 -5.24
C LEU A 133 -1.43 -9.99 -4.54
N GLN A 134 -1.05 -10.34 -3.30
CA GLN A 134 -1.77 -11.31 -2.49
C GLN A 134 -3.21 -10.86 -2.17
N LEU A 135 -3.41 -9.56 -1.90
CA LEU A 135 -4.75 -9.01 -1.73
C LEU A 135 -5.53 -9.07 -3.04
N VAL A 136 -4.96 -8.60 -4.15
CA VAL A 136 -5.63 -8.62 -5.46
C VAL A 136 -6.07 -10.04 -5.83
N ARG A 137 -5.21 -11.04 -5.61
CA ARG A 137 -5.53 -12.46 -5.78
C ARG A 137 -6.61 -12.96 -4.82
N LYS A 138 -6.57 -12.54 -3.55
CA LYS A 138 -7.61 -12.88 -2.56
C LYS A 138 -8.99 -12.38 -3.00
N TYR A 139 -9.04 -11.25 -3.70
CA TYR A 139 -10.26 -10.67 -4.25
C TYR A 139 -10.58 -11.18 -5.67
N ASN A 140 -9.75 -12.04 -6.28
CA ASN A 140 -9.91 -12.50 -7.67
C ASN A 140 -10.07 -11.36 -8.69
N PHE A 141 -9.34 -10.26 -8.50
CA PHE A 141 -9.41 -9.10 -9.42
C PHE A 141 -8.61 -9.29 -10.71
N ILE A 142 -7.59 -10.13 -10.68
CA ILE A 142 -6.68 -10.39 -11.81
C ILE A 142 -6.40 -11.88 -11.89
N GLU A 143 -6.18 -12.38 -13.09
CA GLU A 143 -5.68 -13.74 -13.31
C GLU A 143 -4.15 -13.72 -13.39
N ASP A 144 -3.59 -12.68 -14.03
CA ASP A 144 -2.15 -12.47 -14.18
C ASP A 144 -1.68 -11.16 -13.52
N VAL A 145 -0.40 -11.12 -13.16
CA VAL A 145 0.31 -9.95 -12.63
C VAL A 145 0.28 -8.78 -13.62
N GLU A 146 0.14 -9.05 -14.91
CA GLU A 146 0.09 -8.05 -15.98
C GLU A 146 -1.30 -7.40 -16.16
N ASP A 147 -2.37 -7.96 -15.61
CA ASP A 147 -3.72 -7.40 -15.75
C ASP A 147 -3.91 -6.08 -14.97
N GLU A 148 -4.57 -5.10 -15.59
CA GLU A 148 -4.95 -3.86 -14.91
C GLU A 148 -6.21 -4.06 -14.07
N ILE A 149 -6.23 -3.54 -12.84
CA ILE A 149 -7.45 -3.54 -12.04
C ILE A 149 -8.36 -2.44 -12.59
N ASN A 150 -9.55 -2.82 -13.07
CA ASN A 150 -10.53 -1.83 -13.49
C ASN A 150 -10.98 -0.96 -12.30
N SER A 151 -10.46 0.27 -12.26
CA SER A 151 -10.68 1.21 -11.16
C SER A 151 -12.14 1.70 -11.08
N SER A 152 -12.90 1.62 -12.17
CA SER A 152 -14.30 2.10 -12.18
C SER A 152 -15.21 1.26 -11.30
N ASN A 153 -14.93 -0.04 -11.19
CA ASN A 153 -15.80 -1.02 -10.51
C ASN A 153 -15.22 -1.50 -9.18
N LEU A 154 -14.03 -1.01 -8.82
CA LEU A 154 -13.28 -1.44 -7.64
C LEU A 154 -14.08 -1.25 -6.35
N TRP A 155 -14.79 -0.12 -6.25
CA TRP A 155 -15.62 0.20 -5.09
C TRP A 155 -16.75 -0.81 -4.89
N ASP A 156 -17.53 -1.04 -5.94
CA ASP A 156 -18.69 -1.94 -5.90
C ASP A 156 -18.27 -3.38 -5.64
N PHE A 157 -17.13 -3.79 -6.20
CA PHE A 157 -16.59 -5.12 -5.97
C PHE A 157 -16.16 -5.32 -4.52
N ILE A 158 -15.35 -4.41 -3.96
CA ILE A 158 -14.91 -4.51 -2.57
C ILE A 158 -16.11 -4.47 -1.63
N GLN A 159 -17.11 -3.63 -1.93
CA GLN A 159 -18.33 -3.55 -1.15
C GLN A 159 -19.11 -4.88 -1.19
N THR A 160 -19.23 -5.49 -2.37
CA THR A 160 -19.91 -6.79 -2.55
C THR A 160 -19.18 -7.89 -1.80
N PHE A 161 -17.86 -7.97 -1.95
CA PHE A 161 -17.03 -8.93 -1.23
C PHE A 161 -17.13 -8.76 0.29
N GLU A 162 -17.07 -7.53 0.80
CA GLU A 162 -17.24 -7.28 2.24
C GLU A 162 -18.62 -7.70 2.74
N LYS A 163 -19.67 -7.49 1.93
CA LYS A 163 -21.02 -7.90 2.26
C LYS A 163 -21.16 -9.41 2.35
N GLU A 164 -20.62 -10.13 1.36
CA GLU A 164 -20.63 -11.59 1.33
C GLU A 164 -19.79 -12.17 2.47
N SER A 165 -18.58 -11.64 2.68
CA SER A 165 -17.69 -12.05 3.78
C SER A 165 -18.35 -11.85 5.14
N TRP A 166 -18.99 -10.70 5.37
CA TRP A 166 -19.73 -10.47 6.61
C TRP A 166 -20.89 -11.45 6.78
N TYR A 167 -21.63 -11.75 5.71
CA TYR A 167 -22.75 -12.68 5.77
C TYR A 167 -22.27 -14.11 6.07
N GLN A 168 -21.22 -14.55 5.38
CA GLN A 168 -20.54 -15.82 5.63
C GLN A 168 -20.08 -15.92 7.10
N GLU A 169 -19.36 -14.91 7.60
CA GLU A 169 -18.92 -14.85 9.01
C GLU A 169 -20.11 -14.82 9.98
N LEU A 170 -21.18 -14.11 9.64
CA LEU A 170 -22.36 -14.00 10.48
C LEU A 170 -23.01 -15.36 10.65
N TRP A 171 -23.09 -16.18 9.61
CA TRP A 171 -23.72 -17.51 9.62
C TRP A 171 -22.74 -18.67 9.86
N ASN A 172 -21.45 -18.37 10.05
CA ASN A 172 -20.44 -19.37 10.36
C ASN A 172 -20.54 -19.81 11.83
N ASP A 173 -21.20 -20.95 12.06
CA ASP A 173 -21.25 -21.62 13.37
C ASP A 173 -20.12 -22.64 13.57
N ASN A 174 -19.29 -22.86 12.54
CA ASN A 174 -18.19 -23.80 12.62
C ASN A 174 -17.14 -23.31 13.63
N ASN A 175 -16.46 -24.25 14.28
CA ASN A 175 -15.35 -24.02 15.23
C ASN A 175 -15.71 -23.40 16.58
N ASN A 176 -16.99 -23.20 16.91
CA ASN A 176 -17.41 -22.77 18.25
C ASN A 176 -18.28 -23.84 18.90
N VAL A 177 -17.89 -24.34 20.08
CA VAL A 177 -18.66 -25.34 20.86
C VAL A 177 -20.10 -24.87 21.12
N ASN A 178 -20.32 -23.56 21.17
CA ASN A 178 -21.64 -22.93 21.35
C ASN A 178 -22.13 -22.17 20.10
N GLY A 179 -21.53 -22.38 18.93
CA GLY A 179 -21.81 -21.63 17.70
C GLY A 179 -21.47 -20.14 17.80
N ASN A 180 -21.93 -19.35 16.84
CA ASN A 180 -21.78 -17.90 16.86
C ASN A 180 -22.65 -17.28 17.96
N LYS A 181 -22.09 -16.35 18.75
CA LYS A 181 -22.80 -15.64 19.82
C LYS A 181 -23.90 -14.69 19.31
N LEU A 182 -23.93 -14.41 18.01
CA LEU A 182 -24.86 -13.47 17.38
C LEU A 182 -26.20 -14.10 16.96
N ARG A 183 -26.63 -15.21 17.59
CA ARG A 183 -27.89 -15.89 17.24
C ARG A 183 -29.10 -14.95 17.27
N PHE A 184 -29.22 -14.14 18.33
CA PHE A 184 -30.33 -13.18 18.45
C PHE A 184 -30.22 -12.08 17.38
N TYR A 185 -29.00 -11.61 17.12
CA TYR A 185 -28.73 -10.60 16.10
C TYR A 185 -29.14 -11.05 14.68
N ARG A 186 -28.91 -12.32 14.34
CA ARG A 186 -29.35 -12.91 13.06
C ARG A 186 -30.87 -12.87 12.85
N LEU A 187 -31.67 -12.91 13.93
CA LEU A 187 -33.13 -12.95 13.82
C LEU A 187 -33.73 -11.68 13.23
N PHE A 188 -33.06 -10.54 13.39
CA PHE A 188 -33.56 -9.25 12.95
C PHE A 188 -32.66 -8.55 11.94
N LYS A 189 -31.39 -8.95 11.79
CA LYS A 189 -30.47 -8.35 10.82
C LYS A 189 -30.52 -9.10 9.49
N THR A 190 -31.20 -8.52 8.51
CA THR A 190 -31.39 -9.12 7.17
C THR A 190 -30.42 -8.58 6.11
N CYS A 191 -29.91 -7.36 6.29
CA CYS A 191 -28.97 -6.73 5.36
C CYS A 191 -27.92 -5.89 6.10
N ILE A 192 -26.82 -5.60 5.42
CA ILE A 192 -25.76 -4.72 5.93
C ILE A 192 -26.16 -3.28 5.66
N CYS A 193 -26.72 -2.63 6.67
CA CYS A 193 -27.10 -1.23 6.62
C CYS A 193 -27.09 -0.62 8.02
N THR A 194 -27.00 0.72 8.07
CA THR A 194 -27.13 1.43 9.34
C THR A 194 -28.51 1.24 9.91
N ASP A 195 -28.56 0.62 11.08
CA ASP A 195 -29.82 0.42 11.76
C ASP A 195 -30.43 1.76 12.22
N PRO A 196 -31.77 1.89 12.20
CA PRO A 196 -32.44 3.12 12.60
C PRO A 196 -32.02 3.63 13.99
N TYR A 197 -31.79 2.72 14.95
CA TYR A 197 -31.43 3.11 16.32
C TYR A 197 -30.10 3.88 16.39
N VAL A 198 -29.17 3.64 15.47
CA VAL A 198 -27.88 4.35 15.39
C VAL A 198 -28.11 5.82 15.06
N LYS A 199 -29.10 6.10 14.20
CA LYS A 199 -29.48 7.46 13.79
C LYS A 199 -30.37 8.17 14.81
N LEU A 200 -31.24 7.42 15.50
CA LEU A 200 -32.23 7.97 16.44
C LEU A 200 -31.63 8.35 17.80
N VAL A 201 -30.60 7.64 18.26
CA VAL A 201 -30.05 7.82 19.61
C VAL A 201 -28.79 8.66 19.55
N ASN A 202 -28.87 9.93 19.96
CA ASN A 202 -27.72 10.85 19.95
C ASN A 202 -26.68 10.54 21.04
N ASN A 203 -27.13 10.02 22.18
CA ASN A 203 -26.24 9.71 23.31
C ASN A 203 -25.39 8.46 23.02
N ARG A 204 -24.07 8.61 23.07
CA ARG A 204 -23.11 7.53 22.81
C ARG A 204 -23.24 6.34 23.77
N CYS A 205 -23.49 6.59 25.06
CA CYS A 205 -23.65 5.53 26.06
C CYS A 205 -24.91 4.70 25.79
N HIS A 206 -26.02 5.36 25.43
CA HIS A 206 -27.26 4.68 25.08
C HIS A 206 -27.10 3.86 23.80
N ARG A 207 -26.43 4.40 22.76
CA ARG A 207 -26.11 3.62 21.54
C ARG A 207 -25.31 2.37 21.88
N ARG A 208 -24.23 2.51 22.66
CA ARG A 208 -23.41 1.36 23.09
C ARG A 208 -24.25 0.31 23.81
N PHE A 209 -25.11 0.74 24.74
CA PHE A 209 -25.97 -0.18 25.49
C PHE A 209 -26.95 -0.92 24.56
N LEU A 210 -27.62 -0.22 23.63
CA LEU A 210 -28.51 -0.82 22.64
C LEU A 210 -27.79 -1.77 21.69
N SER A 211 -26.60 -1.43 21.22
CA SER A 211 -25.79 -2.32 20.39
C SER A 211 -25.41 -3.60 21.14
N LEU A 212 -25.02 -3.51 22.42
CA LEU A 212 -24.71 -4.69 23.25
C LEU A 212 -25.94 -5.56 23.50
N PHE A 213 -27.09 -4.92 23.76
CA PHE A 213 -28.37 -5.61 23.92
C PHE A 213 -28.76 -6.36 22.64
N ARG A 214 -28.70 -5.70 21.48
CA ARG A 214 -28.96 -6.30 20.16
C ARG A 214 -28.01 -7.44 19.82
N ALA A 215 -26.72 -7.26 20.11
CA ALA A 215 -25.72 -8.29 19.90
C ALA A 215 -25.85 -9.48 20.88
N GLY A 216 -26.79 -9.47 21.83
CA GLY A 216 -26.93 -10.50 22.86
C GLY A 216 -25.69 -10.64 23.73
N SER A 217 -24.90 -9.55 23.86
CA SER A 217 -23.63 -9.54 24.58
C SER A 217 -23.73 -8.83 25.93
N LEU A 218 -24.90 -8.27 26.24
CA LEU A 218 -25.17 -7.62 27.51
C LEU A 218 -25.44 -8.71 28.57
N GLN A 219 -24.72 -8.66 29.69
CA GLN A 219 -24.96 -9.58 30.81
C GLN A 219 -26.26 -9.19 31.52
N LEU A 220 -27.37 -9.81 31.14
CA LEU A 220 -28.66 -9.57 31.78
C LEU A 220 -28.82 -10.47 33.01
N LYS A 221 -29.28 -9.92 34.13
CA LYS A 221 -29.55 -10.69 35.36
C LYS A 221 -30.57 -11.82 35.16
N VAL A 222 -31.45 -11.71 34.17
CA VAL A 222 -32.40 -12.78 33.83
C VAL A 222 -31.70 -14.00 33.20
N GLU A 223 -30.52 -13.83 32.63
CA GLU A 223 -29.73 -14.91 32.01
C GLU A 223 -28.85 -15.63 33.03
N THR A 224 -28.45 -14.95 34.12
CA THR A 224 -27.57 -15.54 35.15
C THR A 224 -28.20 -16.70 35.93
N GLY A 225 -29.54 -16.84 35.92
CA GLY A 225 -30.25 -17.93 36.58
C GLY A 225 -30.41 -19.21 35.76
N ARG A 226 -30.08 -19.21 34.45
CA ARG A 226 -30.25 -20.38 33.57
C ARG A 226 -29.09 -21.39 33.62
N TYR A 227 -27.95 -20.97 34.16
CA TYR A 227 -26.71 -21.77 34.21
C TYR A 227 -26.22 -21.98 35.66
N ALA A 228 -27.09 -21.74 36.64
CA ALA A 228 -26.83 -22.04 38.05
C ALA A 228 -27.08 -23.53 38.35
#